data_AF-A0A5N5VWK4-F1
#
_entry.id   AF-A0A5N5VWK4-F1
#
_cell.length_a   1.000
_cell.length_b   1.000
_cell.length_c   1.000
_cell.angle_alpha   90.00
_cell.angle_beta   90.00
_cell.angle_gamma   90.00
#
_symmetry.space_group_name_H-M   'P 1'
#
loop_
_entity.id
_entity.type
_entity.pdbx_description
1 polymer ?
#
loop_
_entity_poly.entity_id
_entity_poly.type
_entity_poly.pdbx_seq_one_letter_code
_entity_poly.pdbx_strand_id
1 'polypeptide(L)'
;MQPPAAPASAPALPLADRAAPGVEELADTAAEAACALADTATPSDWSAAAVEDALDAIETLAGALAALDRSSARLQAPVPAAPSALRQRMQPSSPAGEAVPPPRRRRRPLGHGTAPS
;
A
#
# COMPACT_ATOMS: atom_id res chain seq x y z
N MET A 1 26.98 -12.09 36.27
CA MET A 1 25.98 -11.62 35.30
C MET A 1 26.70 -11.34 34.00
N GLN A 2 26.40 -12.08 32.94
CA GLN A 2 27.02 -11.89 31.63
C GLN A 2 26.18 -10.89 30.82
N PRO A 3 26.79 -9.85 30.21
CA PRO A 3 26.04 -8.92 29.36
C PRO A 3 25.45 -9.66 28.16
N PRO A 4 24.28 -9.22 27.64
CA PRO A 4 23.68 -9.84 26.46
C PRO A 4 24.65 -9.70 25.27
N ALA A 5 24.89 -10.81 24.58
CA ALA A 5 25.70 -10.82 23.37
C ALA A 5 25.09 -9.88 22.34
N ALA A 6 25.90 -8.97 21.79
CA ALA A 6 25.51 -8.16 20.65
C ALA A 6 25.09 -9.08 19.50
N PRO A 7 24.02 -8.77 18.74
CA PRO A 7 23.61 -9.59 17.62
C PRO A 7 24.78 -9.68 16.63
N ALA A 8 25.13 -10.91 16.24
CA ALA A 8 26.13 -11.14 15.22
C ALA A 8 25.76 -10.33 13.97
N SER A 9 26.67 -9.45 13.54
CA SER A 9 26.47 -8.67 12.32
C SER A 9 26.20 -9.64 11.17
N ALA A 10 25.10 -9.43 10.46
CA ALA A 10 24.79 -10.23 9.28
C ALA A 10 25.96 -10.14 8.28
N PRO A 11 26.32 -11.24 7.60
CA PRO A 11 27.37 -11.19 6.60
C PRO A 11 26.98 -10.19 5.50
N ALA A 12 27.96 -9.42 5.01
CA ALA A 12 27.77 -8.49 3.91
C ALA A 12 27.26 -9.22 2.66
N LEU A 13 26.37 -8.56 1.92
CA LEU A 13 25.88 -9.09 0.64
C LEU A 13 27.04 -9.14 -0.36
N PRO A 14 27.27 -10.26 -1.05
CA PRO A 14 28.25 -10.31 -2.14
C PRO A 14 27.65 -9.63 -3.36
N LEU A 15 27.61 -8.29 -3.35
CA LEU A 15 27.19 -7.50 -4.50
C LEU A 15 28.28 -7.56 -5.57
N ALA A 16 27.86 -7.63 -6.83
CA ALA A 16 28.79 -7.51 -7.94
C ALA A 16 29.41 -6.11 -7.96
N ASP A 17 30.65 -6.01 -8.45
CA ASP A 17 31.38 -4.73 -8.58
C ASP A 17 30.76 -3.80 -9.64
N ARG A 18 29.85 -4.34 -10.47
CA ARG A 18 29.07 -3.58 -11.46
C ARG A 18 27.63 -4.07 -11.49
N ALA A 19 26.69 -3.14 -11.59
CA ALA A 19 25.29 -3.47 -11.86
C ALA A 19 25.12 -4.01 -13.29
N ALA A 20 24.01 -4.70 -13.54
CA ALA A 20 23.62 -5.04 -14.90
C ALA A 20 23.35 -3.76 -15.71
N PRO A 21 23.52 -3.78 -17.05
CA PRO A 21 23.26 -2.62 -17.89
C PRO A 21 21.88 -2.00 -17.62
N GLY A 22 21.85 -0.69 -17.40
CA GLY A 22 20.63 0.07 -17.12
C GLY A 22 20.13 0.02 -15.67
N VAL A 23 20.56 -0.95 -14.85
CA VAL A 23 20.12 -1.02 -13.44
C VAL A 23 20.69 0.14 -12.62
N GLU A 24 21.97 0.48 -12.84
CA GLU A 24 22.62 1.61 -12.16
C GLU A 24 21.96 2.95 -12.51
N GLU A 25 21.69 3.19 -13.80
CA GLU A 25 21.02 4.41 -14.28
C GLU A 25 19.58 4.54 -13.78
N LEU A 26 18.82 3.42 -13.75
CA LEU A 26 17.46 3.41 -13.20
C LEU A 26 17.45 3.64 -11.68
N ALA A 27 18.43 3.07 -10.96
CA ALA A 27 18.57 3.29 -9.53
C ALA A 27 18.93 4.75 -9.21
N ASP A 28 19.84 5.34 -9.98
CA ASP A 28 20.21 6.76 -9.89
C ASP A 28 19.02 7.67 -10.19
N THR A 29 18.30 7.41 -11.28
CA THR A 29 17.08 8.14 -11.66
C THR A 29 16.00 8.06 -10.57
N ALA A 30 15.80 6.89 -9.96
CA ALA A 30 14.85 6.72 -8.88
C ALA A 30 15.26 7.54 -7.63
N ALA A 31 16.55 7.60 -7.32
CA ALA A 31 17.08 8.42 -6.22
C ALA A 31 16.89 9.92 -6.49
N GLU A 32 17.25 10.39 -7.69
CA GLU A 32 17.06 11.78 -8.11
C GLU A 32 15.59 12.21 -8.09
N ALA A 33 14.69 11.36 -8.60
CA ALA A 33 13.26 11.62 -8.57
C ALA A 33 12.71 11.70 -7.14
N ALA A 34 13.17 10.82 -6.24
CA ALA A 34 12.77 10.83 -4.83
C ALA A 34 13.24 12.12 -4.14
N CYS A 35 14.49 12.55 -4.37
CA CYS A 35 15.02 13.81 -3.86
C CYS A 35 14.22 15.01 -4.39
N ALA A 36 14.00 15.09 -5.70
CA ALA A 36 13.23 16.17 -6.32
C ALA A 36 11.80 16.25 -5.76
N LEU A 37 11.14 15.10 -5.54
CA LEU A 37 9.82 15.05 -4.91
C LEU A 37 9.85 15.56 -3.47
N ALA A 38 10.84 15.17 -2.68
CA ALA A 38 10.99 15.62 -1.30
C ALA A 38 11.27 17.13 -1.19
N ASP A 39 12.09 17.68 -2.09
CA ASP A 39 12.41 19.11 -2.13
C ASP A 39 11.23 19.96 -2.61
N THR A 40 10.39 19.41 -3.48
CA THR A 40 9.27 20.14 -4.09
C THR A 40 7.99 20.08 -3.26
N ALA A 41 7.69 18.91 -2.68
CA ALA A 41 6.37 18.64 -2.12
C ALA A 41 6.16 19.32 -0.76
N THR A 42 5.13 20.14 -0.66
CA THR A 42 4.57 20.59 0.62
C THR A 42 3.34 19.74 1.00
N PRO A 43 2.90 19.73 2.27
CA PRO A 43 1.72 18.96 2.68
C PRO A 43 0.45 19.25 1.86
N SER A 44 0.32 20.44 1.29
CA SER A 44 -0.83 20.84 0.46
C SER A 44 -0.74 20.42 -1.01
N ASP A 45 0.43 19.98 -1.49
CA ASP A 45 0.63 19.64 -2.91
C ASP A 45 0.22 18.20 -3.24
N TRP A 46 0.00 17.38 -2.20
CA TRP A 46 -0.35 15.97 -2.36
C TRP A 46 -1.82 15.80 -2.75
N SER A 47 -2.04 15.23 -3.94
CA SER A 47 -3.33 14.63 -4.29
C SER A 47 -3.37 13.16 -3.87
N ALA A 48 -4.57 12.58 -3.74
CA ALA A 48 -4.70 11.15 -3.43
C ALA A 48 -3.97 10.27 -4.45
N ALA A 49 -4.06 10.59 -5.75
CA ALA A 49 -3.34 9.88 -6.79
C ALA A 49 -1.81 9.97 -6.63
N ALA A 50 -1.29 11.17 -6.35
CA ALA A 50 0.15 11.36 -6.15
C ALA A 50 0.69 10.59 -4.93
N VAL A 51 -0.11 10.49 -3.85
CA VAL A 51 0.26 9.66 -2.71
C VAL A 51 0.27 8.17 -3.09
N GLU A 52 -0.76 7.68 -3.77
CA GLU A 52 -0.82 6.28 -4.22
C GLU A 52 0.36 5.93 -5.16
N ASP A 53 0.68 6.79 -6.12
CA ASP A 53 1.82 6.58 -7.04
C ASP A 53 3.16 6.52 -6.28
N ALA A 54 3.35 7.39 -5.29
CA ALA A 54 4.55 7.37 -4.45
C ALA A 54 4.63 6.10 -3.59
N LEU A 55 3.50 5.62 -3.07
CA LEU A 55 3.42 4.38 -2.31
C LEU A 55 3.72 3.15 -3.18
N ASP A 56 3.16 3.10 -4.39
CA ASP A 56 3.43 2.03 -5.37
C ASP A 56 4.91 1.98 -5.76
N ALA A 57 5.55 3.15 -5.93
CA ALA A 57 6.98 3.22 -6.19
C ALA A 57 7.82 2.67 -5.02
N ILE A 58 7.46 2.99 -3.77
CA ILE A 58 8.12 2.46 -2.57
C ILE A 58 7.98 0.93 -2.49
N GLU A 59 6.78 0.40 -2.70
CA GLU A 59 6.53 -1.05 -2.66
C GLU A 59 7.29 -1.78 -3.77
N THR A 60 7.32 -1.20 -4.97
CA THR A 60 8.04 -1.75 -6.12
C THR A 60 9.55 -1.82 -5.86
N LEU A 61 10.14 -0.72 -5.38
CA LEU A 61 11.57 -0.67 -5.04
C LEU A 61 11.92 -1.60 -3.87
N ALA A 62 11.08 -1.65 -2.84
CA ALA A 62 11.26 -2.59 -1.72
C ALA A 62 11.20 -4.05 -2.19
N GLY A 63 10.30 -4.38 -3.12
CA GLY A 63 10.21 -5.70 -3.75
C GLY A 63 11.46 -6.05 -4.55
N ALA A 64 12.00 -5.10 -5.32
CA ALA A 64 13.25 -5.29 -6.06
C ALA A 64 14.44 -5.54 -5.11
N LEU A 65 14.54 -4.79 -4.01
CA LEU A 65 15.60 -4.97 -3.02
C LEU A 65 15.45 -6.27 -2.22
N ALA A 66 14.21 -6.70 -1.95
CA ALA A 66 13.94 -7.98 -1.30
C ALA A 66 14.44 -9.18 -2.14
N ALA A 67 14.58 -9.03 -3.46
CA ALA A 67 15.08 -10.06 -4.36
C ALA A 67 16.60 -10.26 -4.30
N LEU A 68 17.35 -9.38 -3.63
CA LEU A 68 18.81 -9.49 -3.50
C LEU A 68 19.22 -10.78 -2.76
N ASP A 69 18.59 -11.04 -1.60
CA ASP A 69 18.77 -12.26 -0.83
C ASP A 69 17.68 -12.43 0.26
N ARG A 70 17.68 -13.57 0.94
CA ARG A 70 16.71 -13.88 2.02
C ARG A 70 16.79 -12.91 3.20
N SER A 71 17.97 -12.37 3.50
CA SER A 71 18.16 -11.39 4.57
C SER A 71 17.57 -10.04 4.18
N SER A 72 17.80 -9.58 2.95
CA SER A 72 17.15 -8.39 2.40
C SER A 72 15.64 -8.52 2.41
N ALA A 73 15.09 -9.68 2.01
CA ALA A 73 13.65 -9.93 2.10
C ALA A 73 13.09 -9.80 3.53
N ARG A 74 13.83 -10.26 4.54
CA ARG A 74 13.43 -10.09 5.95
C ARG A 74 13.48 -8.63 6.41
N LEU A 75 14.48 -7.87 5.97
CA LEU A 75 14.60 -6.45 6.28
C LEU A 75 13.48 -5.63 5.65
N GLN A 76 13.03 -6.01 4.45
CA GLN A 76 11.97 -5.33 3.71
C GLN A 76 10.55 -5.77 4.12
N ALA A 77 10.40 -6.88 4.84
CA ALA A 77 9.10 -7.42 5.25
C ALA A 77 8.13 -6.42 5.92
N PRO A 78 8.58 -5.43 6.71
CA PRO A 78 7.70 -4.41 7.29
C PRO A 78 7.27 -3.32 6.30
N VAL A 79 8.00 -3.11 5.20
CA VAL A 79 7.77 -1.97 4.30
C VAL A 79 6.37 -1.92 3.72
N PRO A 80 5.72 -3.04 3.30
CA PRO A 80 4.34 -3.01 2.81
C PRO A 80 3.29 -2.55 3.84
N ALA A 81 3.59 -2.62 5.14
CA ALA A 81 2.64 -2.24 6.19
C ALA A 81 2.40 -0.72 6.25
N ALA A 82 3.42 0.09 6.00
CA ALA A 82 3.31 1.55 6.07
C ALA A 82 2.47 2.15 4.92
N PRO A 83 2.70 1.81 3.64
CA PRO A 83 1.82 2.14 2.53
C PRO A 83 0.39 1.68 2.78
N SER A 84 0.19 0.42 3.18
CA SER A 84 -1.14 -0.13 3.48
C SER A 84 -1.89 0.68 4.54
N ALA A 85 -1.20 1.07 5.62
CA ALA A 85 -1.78 1.92 6.67
C ALA A 85 -2.12 3.33 6.17
N LEU A 86 -1.28 3.91 5.30
CA LEU A 86 -1.55 5.23 4.72
C LEU A 86 -2.76 5.19 3.78
N ARG A 87 -2.86 4.18 2.91
CA ARG A 87 -4.03 3.95 2.04
C ARG A 87 -5.32 3.80 2.85
N GLN A 88 -5.28 3.07 3.96
CA GLN A 88 -6.44 2.94 4.87
C GLN A 88 -6.89 4.27 5.46
N ARG A 89 -5.96 5.19 5.74
CA ARG A 89 -6.29 6.54 6.23
C ARG A 89 -6.84 7.46 5.16
N MET A 90 -6.50 7.22 3.90
CA MET A 90 -6.97 8.00 2.75
C MET A 90 -8.35 7.58 2.27
N GLN A 91 -8.76 6.34 2.55
CA GLN A 91 -10.11 5.90 2.24
C GLN A 91 -11.10 6.78 2.99
N PRO A 92 -12.10 7.36 2.30
CA PRO A 92 -13.16 8.08 2.99
C PRO A 92 -13.76 7.12 4.01
N SER A 93 -13.91 7.56 5.25
CA SER A 93 -14.68 6.80 6.25
C SER A 93 -16.08 6.64 5.68
N SER A 94 -16.35 5.49 5.05
CA SER A 94 -17.70 5.14 4.67
C SER A 94 -18.50 5.19 5.96
N PRO A 95 -19.50 6.07 6.12
CA PRO A 95 -20.34 5.99 7.29
C PRO A 95 -21.03 4.63 7.22
N ALA A 96 -20.58 3.70 8.05
CA ALA A 96 -21.33 2.51 8.39
C ALA A 96 -22.63 2.99 9.07
N GLY A 97 -23.62 3.35 8.26
CA GLY A 97 -24.72 4.18 8.75
C GLY A 97 -25.84 4.47 7.75
N GLU A 98 -25.88 3.86 6.58
CA GLU A 98 -27.12 3.78 5.81
C GLU A 98 -27.47 2.31 5.58
N ALA A 99 -27.99 1.70 6.66
CA ALA A 99 -28.74 0.47 6.55
C ALA A 99 -29.92 0.74 5.63
N VAL A 100 -29.82 0.31 4.36
CA VAL A 100 -30.93 0.26 3.43
C VAL A 100 -32.08 -0.47 4.13
N PRO A 101 -33.22 0.18 4.43
CA PRO A 101 -34.33 -0.51 5.06
C PRO A 101 -34.82 -1.60 4.11
N PRO A 102 -35.13 -2.82 4.61
CA PRO A 102 -35.55 -3.91 3.76
C PRO A 102 -36.81 -3.52 2.98
N PRO A 103 -36.97 -3.99 1.72
CA PRO A 103 -38.09 -3.60 0.88
C PRO A 103 -39.41 -3.95 1.57
N ARG A 104 -40.21 -2.92 1.86
CA ARG A 104 -41.56 -3.09 2.42
C ARG A 104 -42.36 -3.99 1.48
N ARG A 105 -42.67 -5.22 1.93
CA ARG A 105 -43.60 -6.12 1.27
C ARG A 105 -44.92 -5.40 1.08
N ARG A 106 -45.26 -5.04 -0.16
CA ARG A 106 -46.58 -4.50 -0.51
C ARG A 106 -47.61 -5.57 -0.15
N ARG A 107 -48.43 -5.29 0.87
CA ARG A 107 -49.63 -6.09 1.15
C ARG A 107 -50.53 -5.99 -0.08
N ARG A 108 -50.66 -7.12 -0.78
CA ARG A 108 -51.56 -7.30 -1.92
C ARG A 108 -53.00 -7.13 -1.41
N PRO A 109 -53.81 -6.21 -1.95
CA PRO A 109 -55.21 -6.12 -1.57
C PRO A 109 -55.94 -7.38 -2.03
N LEU A 110 -56.63 -8.02 -1.09
CA LEU A 110 -57.54 -9.14 -1.34
C LEU A 110 -58.82 -8.56 -1.92
N GLY A 111 -58.99 -8.67 -3.24
CA GLY A 111 -60.19 -8.21 -3.93
C GLY A 111 -60.53 -9.18 -5.04
N HIS A 112 -61.48 -10.07 -4.80
CA HIS A 112 -62.23 -10.74 -5.86
C HIS A 112 -63.66 -10.96 -5.34
N GLY A 113 -64.56 -10.08 -5.77
CA GLY A 113 -65.97 -10.36 -5.80
C GLY A 113 -66.30 -11.15 -7.07
N THR A 114 -67.21 -12.10 -6.96
CA THR A 114 -67.96 -12.66 -8.08
C THR A 114 -69.37 -12.98 -7.58
N ALA A 115 -70.36 -12.24 -8.06
CA ALA A 115 -71.75 -12.69 -8.10
C ALA A 115 -71.89 -13.80 -9.16
N PRO A 116 -72.96 -14.61 -9.09
CA PRO A 116 -73.91 -14.51 -10.21
C PRO A 116 -75.39 -14.72 -9.83
N SER A 117 -76.26 -14.20 -10.72
CA SER A 117 -77.67 -14.57 -10.91
C SER A 117 -77.82 -15.90 -11.64
#